data_AF-A0A2U0S9B8-F1
#
_entry.id   AF-A0A2U0S9B8-F1
#
_cell.length_a   1.000
_cell.length_b   1.000
_cell.length_c   1.000
_cell.angle_alpha   90.00
_cell.angle_beta   90.00
_cell.angle_gamma   90.00
#
_symmetry.space_group_name_H-M   'P 1'
#
loop_
_entity.id
_entity.type
_entity.pdbx_description
1 polymer ?
#
loop_
_entity_poly.entity_id
_entity_poly.type
_entity_poly.pdbx_seq_one_letter_code
_entity_poly.pdbx_strand_id
1 'polypeptide(L)'
;MAIDVWPLAPLAQGMVYETLRSARQGPYVDQTVMTLKAIEPSLLRRALDEALAGLPNLTIAVEHEDLDAPVAVVMTGVSLPWLEEDWRGLSSAAFADRLAGYLAS
;
A
#
# COMPACT_ATOMS: atom_id res chain seq x y z
N MET A 1 -15.94 7.22 -6.35
CA MET A 1 -16.51 7.04 -7.70
C MET A 1 -15.40 6.50 -8.58
N ALA A 2 -15.65 5.47 -9.39
CA ALA A 2 -14.63 4.95 -10.32
C ALA A 2 -14.60 5.81 -11.58
N ILE A 3 -13.42 6.13 -12.09
CA ILE A 3 -13.28 6.88 -13.36
C ILE A 3 -13.02 5.96 -14.54
N ASP A 4 -12.56 4.73 -14.30
CA ASP A 4 -12.21 3.79 -15.35
C ASP A 4 -12.22 2.33 -14.86
N VAL A 5 -12.55 1.40 -15.75
CA VAL A 5 -12.65 -0.04 -15.47
C VAL A 5 -12.02 -0.83 -16.61
N TRP A 6 -11.07 -1.70 -16.27
CA TRP A 6 -10.30 -2.47 -17.25
C TRP A 6 -10.26 -3.95 -16.93
N PRO A 7 -10.21 -4.84 -17.94
CA PRO A 7 -9.88 -6.24 -17.73
C PRO A 7 -8.54 -6.37 -17.02
N LEU A 8 -8.48 -7.21 -15.99
CA LEU A 8 -7.24 -7.45 -15.27
C LEU A 8 -6.30 -8.34 -16.08
N ALA A 9 -5.01 -8.01 -16.14
CA ALA A 9 -4.02 -8.80 -16.87
C ALA A 9 -3.93 -10.24 -16.30
N PRO A 10 -3.70 -11.28 -17.14
CA PRO A 10 -3.75 -12.69 -16.69
C PRO A 10 -2.87 -13.00 -15.48
N LEU A 11 -1.68 -12.40 -15.41
CA LEU A 11 -0.78 -12.56 -14.26
C LEU A 11 -1.41 -12.02 -12.97
N ALA A 12 -2.01 -10.83 -13.03
CA ALA A 12 -2.66 -10.21 -11.88
C ALA A 12 -3.93 -10.96 -11.46
N GLN A 13 -4.66 -11.59 -12.41
CA GLN A 13 -5.77 -12.50 -12.07
C GLN A 13 -5.29 -13.69 -11.24
N GLY A 14 -4.17 -14.30 -11.62
CA GLY A 14 -3.53 -15.36 -10.84
C GLY A 14 -3.14 -14.90 -9.43
N MET A 15 -2.59 -13.70 -9.30
CA MET A 15 -2.23 -13.12 -8.00
C MET A 15 -3.45 -12.91 -7.09
N VAL A 16 -4.57 -12.43 -7.64
CA VAL A 16 -5.83 -12.24 -6.90
C VAL A 16 -6.37 -13.58 -6.42
N TYR A 17 -6.40 -14.60 -7.29
CA TYR A 17 -6.87 -15.94 -6.93
C TYR A 17 -6.07 -16.55 -5.77
N GLU A 18 -4.73 -16.50 -5.84
CA GLU A 18 -3.87 -17.00 -4.77
C GLU A 18 -4.04 -16.20 -3.46
N THR A 19 -4.21 -14.88 -3.56
CA THR A 19 -4.47 -14.02 -2.40
C THR A 19 -5.75 -14.40 -1.68
N LEU A 20 -6.85 -14.60 -2.42
CA LEU A 20 -8.16 -14.97 -1.86
C LEU A 20 -8.17 -16.36 -1.19
N ARG A 21 -7.29 -17.27 -1.62
CA ARG A 21 -7.13 -18.61 -1.03
C ARG A 21 -6.17 -18.65 0.16
N SER A 22 -5.32 -17.63 0.32
CA SER A 22 -4.29 -17.62 1.35
C SER A 22 -4.88 -17.35 2.73
N ALA A 23 -4.47 -18.14 3.74
CA ALA A 23 -4.90 -17.97 5.14
C ALA A 23 -4.04 -16.94 5.91
N ARG A 24 -3.10 -16.29 5.23
CA ARG A 24 -2.16 -15.29 5.77
C ARG A 24 -2.35 -13.98 5.01
N GLN A 25 -1.66 -12.91 5.42
CA GLN A 25 -1.53 -11.71 4.59
C GLN A 25 -1.09 -12.10 3.18
N GLY A 26 -1.66 -11.46 2.15
CA GLY A 26 -1.53 -11.88 0.76
C GLY A 26 -0.06 -12.09 0.35
N PRO A 27 0.27 -13.16 -0.38
CA PRO A 27 1.66 -13.54 -0.69
C PRO A 27 2.40 -12.55 -1.58
N TYR A 28 1.73 -11.49 -2.04
CA TYR A 28 2.23 -10.46 -2.94
C TYR A 28 2.35 -9.08 -2.27
N VAL A 29 2.39 -9.02 -0.94
CA VAL A 29 2.70 -7.78 -0.22
C VAL A 29 4.21 -7.58 -0.20
N ASP A 30 4.66 -6.43 -0.71
CA ASP A 30 6.04 -5.97 -0.59
C ASP A 30 6.15 -4.89 0.50
N GLN A 31 7.14 -5.02 1.37
CA GLN A 31 7.41 -4.06 2.46
C GLN A 31 8.83 -3.52 2.30
N THR A 32 8.94 -2.23 2.00
CA THR A 32 10.22 -1.54 1.86
C THR A 32 10.46 -0.60 3.04
N VAL A 33 11.62 -0.71 3.67
CA VAL A 33 12.06 0.15 4.79
C VAL A 33 13.21 1.04 4.33
N MET A 34 13.10 2.34 4.55
CA MET A 34 14.09 3.32 4.12
C MET A 34 14.53 4.22 5.27
N THR A 35 15.84 4.37 5.46
CA THR A 35 16.41 5.37 6.38
C THR A 35 16.68 6.65 5.61
N LEU A 36 15.90 7.69 5.90
CA LEU A 36 16.04 9.00 5.29
C LEU A 36 16.72 9.97 6.25
N LYS A 37 17.54 10.89 5.74
CA LYS A 37 18.21 11.94 6.52
C LYS A 37 17.78 13.30 6.00
N ALA A 38 17.58 14.27 6.89
CA ALA A 38 17.20 15.65 6.56
C ALA A 38 15.93 15.76 5.68
N ILE A 39 14.88 15.01 6.04
CA ILE A 39 13.56 15.09 5.41
C ILE A 39 12.61 15.84 6.34
N GLU A 40 11.80 16.72 5.76
CA GLU A 40 10.59 17.26 6.40
C GLU A 40 9.42 16.29 6.16
N PRO A 41 8.86 15.64 7.20
CA PRO A 41 7.80 14.63 7.03
C PRO A 41 6.59 15.14 6.25
N SER A 42 6.22 16.40 6.44
CA SER A 42 5.10 17.05 5.74
C SER A 42 5.32 17.16 4.23
N LEU A 43 6.54 17.42 3.78
CA LEU A 43 6.88 17.46 2.36
C LEU A 43 6.87 16.07 1.74
N LEU A 44 7.38 15.07 2.45
CA LEU A 44 7.34 13.69 1.99
C LEU A 44 5.91 13.19 1.84
N ARG A 45 5.07 13.41 2.85
CA ARG A 45 3.64 13.06 2.79
C ARG A 45 2.96 13.71 1.61
N ARG A 46 3.16 15.02 1.41
CA ARG A 46 2.58 15.75 0.28
C ARG A 46 3.04 15.20 -1.07
N ALA A 47 4.33 14.88 -1.22
CA ALA A 47 4.85 14.29 -2.46
C ALA A 47 4.21 12.92 -2.76
N LEU A 48 3.98 12.11 -1.72
CA LEU A 48 3.29 10.83 -1.86
C LEU A 48 1.79 11.00 -2.17
N ASP A 49 1.12 11.97 -1.56
CA ASP A 49 -0.27 12.31 -1.89
C ASP A 49 -0.40 12.76 -3.36
N GLU A 50 0.52 13.59 -3.85
CA GLU A 50 0.58 14.02 -5.26
C GLU A 50 0.87 12.85 -6.20
N ALA A 51 1.77 11.93 -5.81
CA ALA A 51 2.05 10.71 -6.59
C ALA A 51 0.83 9.79 -6.66
N LEU A 52 0.12 9.59 -5.54
CA LEU A 52 -1.11 8.79 -5.49
C LEU A 52 -2.20 9.38 -6.38
N ALA A 53 -2.35 10.71 -6.38
CA ALA A 53 -3.32 11.41 -7.22
C ALA A 53 -2.94 11.41 -8.72
N GLY A 54 -1.64 11.38 -9.04
CA GLY A 54 -1.13 11.45 -10.41
C GLY A 54 -0.94 10.10 -11.11
N LEU A 55 -0.89 8.99 -10.36
CA LEU A 55 -0.59 7.66 -10.89
C LEU A 55 -1.80 6.71 -10.67
N PRO A 56 -2.66 6.51 -11.69
CA PRO A 56 -3.86 5.67 -11.57
C PRO A 56 -3.59 4.27 -11.04
N ASN A 57 -2.43 3.70 -11.38
CA ASN A 57 -2.00 2.36 -10.92
C ASN A 57 -1.92 2.24 -9.39
N LEU A 58 -1.66 3.32 -8.68
CA LEU A 58 -1.59 3.33 -7.20
C LEU A 58 -2.98 3.38 -6.54
N THR A 59 -4.03 3.55 -7.35
CA THR A 59 -5.43 3.71 -6.90
C THR A 59 -6.33 2.60 -7.42
N ILE A 60 -5.76 1.51 -7.93
CA ILE A 60 -6.52 0.38 -8.45
C ILE A 60 -7.11 -0.43 -7.28
N ALA A 61 -8.43 -0.60 -7.29
CA ALA A 61 -9.11 -1.67 -6.59
C ALA A 61 -9.36 -2.84 -7.56
N VAL A 62 -9.43 -4.06 -7.03
CA VAL A 62 -9.83 -5.23 -7.82
C VAL A 62 -11.23 -5.64 -7.39
N GLU A 63 -12.17 -5.59 -8.34
CA GLU A 63 -13.52 -6.14 -8.17
C GLU A 63 -13.55 -7.54 -8.77
N HIS A 64 -14.08 -8.51 -8.02
CA HIS A 64 -14.08 -9.92 -8.42
C HIS A 64 -15.36 -10.68 -8.04
N GLU A 65 -16.22 -10.10 -7.21
CA GLU A 65 -17.48 -10.73 -6.78
C GLU A 65 -18.54 -10.58 -7.87
N ASP A 66 -19.29 -11.65 -8.13
CA ASP A 66 -20.38 -11.69 -9.12
C ASP A 66 -20.00 -11.27 -10.55
N LEU A 67 -18.73 -11.50 -10.94
CA LEU A 67 -18.20 -11.22 -12.28
C LEU A 67 -17.63 -12.48 -12.94
N ASP A 68 -17.72 -12.56 -14.28
CA ASP A 68 -17.12 -13.65 -15.07
C ASP A 68 -15.59 -13.66 -14.97
N ALA A 69 -14.98 -12.49 -14.78
CA ALA A 69 -13.54 -12.32 -14.56
C ALA A 69 -13.30 -11.06 -13.71
N PRO A 70 -12.23 -11.03 -12.89
CA PRO A 70 -11.90 -9.86 -12.08
C PRO A 70 -11.47 -8.68 -12.94
N VAL A 71 -11.82 -7.48 -12.50
CA VAL A 71 -11.54 -6.21 -13.18
C VAL A 71 -10.74 -5.27 -12.29
N ALA A 72 -9.88 -4.45 -12.90
CA ALA A 72 -9.22 -3.34 -12.25
C ALA A 72 -10.11 -2.10 -12.33
N VAL A 73 -10.35 -1.47 -11.18
CA VAL A 73 -11.17 -0.26 -11.04
C VAL A 73 -10.30 0.87 -10.52
N VAL A 74 -10.19 1.96 -11.29
CA VAL A 74 -9.42 3.15 -10.87
C VAL A 74 -10.27 3.99 -9.91
N MET A 75 -9.82 4.08 -8.66
CA MET A 75 -10.53 4.78 -7.60
C MET A 75 -10.15 6.26 -7.54
N THR A 76 -11.14 7.14 -7.34
CA THR A 76 -10.89 8.56 -7.06
C THR A 76 -10.95 8.86 -5.57
N GLY A 77 -10.16 9.84 -5.12
CA GLY A 77 -10.23 10.34 -3.75
C GLY A 77 -9.65 9.35 -2.73
N VAL A 78 -8.76 8.46 -3.16
CA VAL A 78 -7.99 7.59 -2.27
C VAL A 78 -7.04 8.47 -1.45
N SER A 79 -7.09 8.32 -0.14
CA SER A 79 -6.15 8.97 0.78
C SER A 79 -5.01 8.02 1.13
N LEU A 80 -3.79 8.53 1.19
CA LEU A 80 -2.64 7.77 1.69
C LEU A 80 -2.87 7.39 3.17
N PRO A 81 -2.82 6.09 3.55
CA PRO A 81 -2.91 5.66 4.93
C PRO A 81 -1.59 5.95 5.68
N TRP A 82 -1.32 7.24 5.93
CA TRP A 82 -0.10 7.72 6.56
C TRP A 82 -0.17 7.61 8.08
N LEU A 83 0.83 6.98 8.69
CA LEU A 83 1.07 6.96 10.13
C LEU A 83 2.40 7.67 10.44
N GLU A 84 2.37 8.59 11.38
CA GLU A 84 3.55 9.29 11.87
C GLU A 84 3.71 9.04 13.36
N GLU A 85 4.85 8.49 13.76
CA GLU A 85 5.19 8.27 15.16
C GLU A 85 6.50 9.00 15.51
N ASP A 86 6.53 9.69 16.65
CA ASP A 86 7.72 10.34 17.17
C ASP A 86 8.47 9.41 18.14
N TRP A 87 9.59 8.87 17.67
CA TRP A 87 10.44 7.98 18.46
C TRP A 87 11.74 8.64 18.95
N ARG A 88 11.87 9.97 18.84
CA ARG A 88 13.10 10.70 19.22
C ARG A 88 13.49 10.52 20.69
N GLY A 89 12.53 10.17 21.56
CA GLY A 89 12.76 9.92 22.97
C GLY A 89 13.23 8.49 23.32
N LEU A 90 13.31 7.58 22.35
CA LEU A 90 13.72 6.20 22.61
C LEU A 90 15.25 6.08 22.72
N SER A 91 15.71 5.19 23.60
CA SER A 91 17.08 4.71 23.54
C SER A 91 17.30 3.92 22.25
N SER A 92 18.55 3.76 21.82
CA SER A 92 18.86 2.98 20.60
C SER A 92 18.35 1.54 20.68
N ALA A 93 18.38 0.92 21.87
CA ALA A 93 17.84 -0.42 22.10
C ALA A 93 16.31 -0.44 21.96
N ALA A 94 15.62 0.52 22.61
CA ALA A 94 14.17 0.62 22.54
C ALA A 94 13.68 0.96 21.12
N PHE A 95 14.43 1.74 20.35
CA PHE A 95 14.15 2.01 18.94
C PHE A 95 14.23 0.72 18.10
N ALA A 96 15.29 -0.08 18.28
CA ALA A 96 15.48 -1.32 17.54
C ALA A 96 14.35 -2.33 17.85
N ASP A 97 13.98 -2.48 19.12
CA ASP A 97 12.89 -3.36 19.54
C ASP A 97 11.54 -2.90 18.98
N ARG A 98 11.27 -1.59 19.04
CA ARG A 98 10.04 -1.00 18.49
C ARG A 98 9.94 -1.18 16.98
N LEU A 99 11.03 -0.94 16.25
CA LEU A 99 11.08 -1.12 14.79
C LEU A 99 10.85 -2.59 14.41
N ALA A 100 11.50 -3.53 15.10
CA ALA A 100 11.30 -4.96 14.85
C ALA A 100 9.85 -5.39 15.08
N GLY A 101 9.22 -4.90 16.14
CA GLY A 101 7.80 -5.14 16.41
C GLY A 101 6.87 -4.55 15.35
N TYR A 102 7.17 -3.35 14.87
CA TYR A 102 6.38 -2.69 13.81
C TYR A 102 6.47 -3.42 12.47
N LEU A 103 7.64 -3.93 12.09
CA LEU A 103 7.81 -4.63 10.81
C LEU A 103 7.20 -6.05 10.81
N ALA A 104 6.93 -6.61 11.99
CA ALA A 104 6.34 -7.94 12.15
C ALA A 104 4.80 -7.95 12.14
N SER A 105 4.14 -6.78 12.19
CA SER A 105 2.68 -6.63 12.13
C SER A 105 2.17 -6.60 10.70
#